data_AF-A0A077PTY4-F1
#
_entry.id   AF-A0A077PTY4-F1
#
_cell.length_a   1.000
_cell.length_b   1.000
_cell.length_c   1.000
_cell.angle_alpha   90.00
_cell.angle_beta   90.00
_cell.angle_gamma   90.00
#
_symmetry.space_group_name_H-M   'P 1'
#
loop_
_entity.id
_entity.type
_entity.pdbx_description
1 polymer ?
#
loop_
_entity_poly.entity_id
_entity_poly.type
_entity_poly.pdbx_seq_one_letter_code
_entity_poly.pdbx_strand_id
1 'polypeptide(L)'
;MAITIELPDTNTQQLILLRDGIERGCEALRNNLNAPRYGSVLDFDAAIYGEKHLLMENEGWQAPAPELISSWFGQFQSVFTEYDSEDKLAALLGLHGKQAGRRIRAFKKGETPVPYGIWRRFLVLTGRASQEIIPVLGIFDITSKNCHE
;
A
#
# COMPACT_ATOMS: atom_id res chain seq x y z
N MET A 1 32.77 33.92 17.29
CA MET A 1 31.57 33.48 18.03
C MET A 1 31.41 31.99 17.80
N ALA A 2 31.46 31.18 18.86
CA ALA A 2 31.16 29.76 18.76
C ALA A 2 29.63 29.60 18.77
N ILE A 3 29.08 28.94 17.75
CA ILE A 3 27.67 28.59 17.70
C ILE A 3 27.55 27.25 18.43
N THR A 4 26.94 27.26 19.61
CA THR A 4 26.56 26.04 20.32
C THR A 4 25.16 25.64 19.86
N ILE A 5 25.03 24.48 19.23
CA ILE A 5 23.73 23.91 18.86
C ILE A 5 23.34 22.96 19.99
N GLU A 6 22.30 23.30 20.75
CA GLU A 6 21.74 22.39 21.74
C GLU A 6 20.93 21.30 21.04
N LEU A 7 21.49 20.09 21.00
CA LEU A 7 20.80 18.92 20.47
C LEU A 7 20.04 18.22 21.60
N PRO A 8 18.76 17.87 21.41
CA PRO A 8 18.02 17.07 22.37
C PRO A 8 18.63 15.67 22.51
N ASP A 9 18.31 14.95 23.57
CA ASP A 9 18.76 13.58 23.76
C ASP A 9 18.16 12.63 22.70
N THR A 10 18.75 11.44 22.56
CA THR A 10 18.36 10.47 21.52
C THR A 10 16.90 10.03 21.62
N ASN A 11 16.34 9.91 22.83
CA ASN A 11 14.94 9.50 22.99
C ASN A 11 14.00 10.59 22.51
N THR A 12 14.31 11.85 22.84
CA THR A 12 13.58 13.01 22.36
C THR A 12 13.69 13.13 20.83
N GLN A 13 14.87 12.90 20.25
CA GLN A 13 15.05 12.89 18.79
C GLN A 13 14.19 11.81 18.11
N GLN A 14 14.15 10.59 18.65
CA GLN A 14 13.33 9.50 18.11
C GLN A 14 11.83 9.84 18.15
N LEU A 15 11.35 10.43 19.25
CA LEU A 15 9.97 10.88 19.36
C LEU A 15 9.63 11.99 18.35
N ILE A 16 10.56 12.91 18.12
CA ILE A 16 10.41 13.95 17.08
C ILE A 16 10.26 13.31 15.71
N LEU A 17 11.13 12.34 15.35
CA LEU A 17 11.06 11.64 14.06
C LEU A 17 9.77 10.84 13.90
N LEU A 18 9.30 10.19 14.98
CA LEU A 18 8.04 9.46 14.95
C LEU A 18 6.86 10.39 14.70
N ARG A 19 6.79 11.52 15.44
CA ARG A 19 5.73 12.51 15.29
C ARG A 19 5.71 13.10 13.87
N ASP A 20 6.88 13.50 13.38
CA ASP A 20 7.06 14.05 12.04
C ASP A 20 6.67 13.02 10.94
N GLY A 21 7.00 11.74 11.14
CA GLY A 21 6.52 10.65 10.28
C GLY A 21 5.00 10.51 10.25
N ILE A 22 4.34 10.60 11.42
CA ILE A 22 2.87 10.55 11.54
C ILE A 22 2.23 11.76 10.85
N GLU A 23 2.78 12.96 11.03
CA GLU A 23 2.27 14.19 10.43
C GLU A 23 2.33 14.12 8.90
N ARG A 24 3.47 13.71 8.33
CA ARG A 24 3.60 13.46 6.88
C ARG A 24 2.64 12.38 6.38
N GLY A 25 2.47 11.30 7.15
CA GLY A 25 1.53 10.24 6.82
C GLY A 25 0.10 10.78 6.72
N CYS A 26 -0.34 11.55 7.72
CA CYS A 26 -1.64 12.22 7.72
C CYS A 26 -1.83 13.15 6.52
N GLU A 27 -0.80 13.92 6.17
CA GLU A 27 -0.82 14.79 5.00
C GLU A 27 -0.97 13.99 3.70
N ALA A 28 -0.18 12.93 3.51
CA ALA A 28 -0.28 12.05 2.35
C ALA A 28 -1.68 11.41 2.23
N LEU A 29 -2.26 10.95 3.35
CA LEU A 29 -3.60 10.39 3.38
C LEU A 29 -4.67 11.40 2.94
N ARG A 30 -4.55 12.66 3.39
CA ARG A 30 -5.45 13.74 2.96
C ARG A 30 -5.27 14.06 1.48
N ASN A 31 -4.02 14.10 1.00
CA ASN A 31 -3.73 14.36 -0.41
C ASN A 31 -4.30 13.29 -1.34
N ASN A 32 -4.37 12.03 -0.90
CA ASN A 32 -5.00 10.95 -1.69
C ASN A 32 -6.49 11.21 -1.99
N LEU A 33 -7.20 12.02 -1.19
CA LEU A 33 -8.60 12.40 -1.49
C LEU A 33 -8.73 13.26 -2.74
N ASN A 34 -7.65 13.92 -3.17
CA ASN A 34 -7.58 14.74 -4.37
C ASN A 34 -7.11 13.94 -5.60
N ALA A 35 -6.94 12.62 -5.48
CA ALA A 35 -6.55 11.77 -6.60
C ALA A 35 -7.57 11.85 -7.75
N PRO A 36 -7.12 11.79 -9.02
CA PRO A 36 -8.03 11.75 -10.16
C PRO A 36 -9.00 10.58 -10.08
N ARG A 37 -10.24 10.80 -10.51
CA ARG A 37 -11.30 9.79 -10.51
C ARG A 37 -11.42 9.18 -11.89
N TYR A 38 -11.35 7.85 -11.95
CA TYR A 38 -11.54 7.08 -13.17
C TYR A 38 -12.83 6.27 -13.07
N GLY A 39 -13.54 6.12 -14.18
CA GLY A 39 -14.76 5.30 -14.24
C GLY A 39 -14.48 3.81 -14.10
N SER A 40 -15.53 3.00 -14.10
CA SER A 40 -15.43 1.54 -14.17
C SER A 40 -14.81 1.08 -15.49
N VAL A 41 -14.30 -0.16 -15.51
CA VAL A 41 -13.85 -0.81 -16.74
C VAL A 41 -15.06 -0.97 -17.68
N LEU A 42 -14.90 -0.59 -18.95
CA LEU A 42 -15.95 -0.74 -19.96
C LEU A 42 -16.26 -2.23 -20.15
N ASP A 43 -17.55 -2.58 -20.25
CA ASP A 43 -18.04 -3.94 -20.48
C ASP A 43 -17.60 -4.99 -19.44
N PHE A 44 -17.27 -4.57 -18.21
CA PHE A 44 -16.86 -5.47 -17.14
C PHE A 44 -17.62 -5.15 -15.85
N ASP A 45 -18.43 -6.10 -15.39
CA ASP A 45 -19.14 -6.02 -14.11
C ASP A 45 -18.32 -6.68 -13.01
N ALA A 46 -17.71 -5.87 -12.14
CA ALA A 46 -16.92 -6.38 -11.01
C ALA A 46 -17.80 -6.98 -9.90
N ALA A 47 -19.08 -6.61 -9.80
CA ALA A 47 -19.95 -7.00 -8.69
C ALA A 47 -20.20 -8.52 -8.66
N ILE A 48 -20.13 -9.19 -9.82
CA ILE A 48 -20.33 -10.65 -9.93
C ILE A 48 -19.26 -11.46 -9.18
N TYR A 49 -18.09 -10.85 -8.90
CA TYR A 49 -16.99 -11.50 -8.18
C TYR A 49 -17.07 -11.35 -6.66
N GLY A 50 -18.14 -10.71 -6.15
CA GLY A 50 -18.36 -10.45 -4.72
C GLY A 50 -17.32 -9.50 -4.12
N GLU A 51 -17.32 -9.34 -2.79
CA GLU A 51 -16.50 -8.32 -2.12
C GLU A 51 -15.33 -8.88 -1.31
N LYS A 52 -15.21 -10.21 -1.19
CA LYS A 52 -14.20 -10.84 -0.33
C LYS A 52 -12.77 -10.49 -0.71
N HIS A 53 -12.52 -10.12 -1.96
CA HIS A 53 -11.22 -9.68 -2.43
C HIS A 53 -10.86 -8.25 -2.01
N LEU A 54 -11.82 -7.48 -1.48
CA LEU A 54 -11.63 -6.10 -0.97
C LEU A 54 -11.36 -6.06 0.54
N LEU A 55 -11.73 -7.12 1.26
CA LEU A 55 -11.60 -7.24 2.71
C LEU A 55 -10.13 -7.27 3.16
N MET A 56 -9.90 -6.97 4.43
CA MET A 56 -8.60 -7.20 5.07
C MET A 56 -8.35 -8.70 5.31
N GLU A 57 -7.09 -9.09 5.47
CA GLU A 57 -6.70 -10.49 5.67
C GLU A 57 -7.39 -11.12 6.89
N ASN A 58 -7.51 -10.38 7.99
CA ASN A 58 -8.20 -10.79 9.21
C ASN A 58 -9.74 -10.76 9.12
N GLU A 59 -10.32 -10.21 8.06
CA GLU A 59 -11.77 -10.13 7.82
C GLU A 59 -12.29 -11.25 6.91
N GLY A 60 -11.44 -12.24 6.59
CA GLY A 60 -11.81 -13.37 5.73
C GLY A 60 -11.58 -13.10 4.25
N TRP A 61 -10.56 -12.31 3.92
CA TRP A 61 -10.11 -12.05 2.56
C TRP A 61 -9.98 -13.35 1.73
N GLN A 62 -10.33 -13.24 0.45
CA GLN A 62 -10.10 -14.30 -0.54
C GLN A 62 -9.43 -13.72 -1.78
N ALA A 63 -8.51 -14.49 -2.38
CA ALA A 63 -7.85 -14.07 -3.61
C ALA A 63 -8.89 -13.78 -4.71
N PRO A 64 -8.77 -12.66 -5.44
CA PRO A 64 -9.65 -12.33 -6.55
C PRO A 64 -9.57 -13.36 -7.68
N ALA A 65 -10.66 -13.46 -8.45
CA ALA A 65 -10.70 -14.24 -9.68
C ALA A 65 -9.72 -13.67 -10.73
N PRO A 66 -9.11 -14.52 -11.58
CA PRO A 66 -8.12 -14.07 -12.57
C PRO A 66 -8.66 -13.04 -13.57
N GLU A 67 -9.94 -13.14 -13.95
CA GLU A 67 -10.60 -12.18 -14.83
C GLU A 67 -10.64 -10.78 -14.20
N LEU A 68 -10.94 -10.71 -12.90
CA LEU A 68 -10.95 -9.46 -12.14
C LEU A 68 -9.54 -8.83 -12.07
N ILE A 69 -8.52 -9.65 -11.79
CA ILE A 69 -7.12 -9.20 -11.79
C ILE A 69 -6.76 -8.66 -13.18
N SER A 70 -7.08 -9.41 -14.24
CA SER A 70 -6.75 -9.04 -15.61
C SER A 70 -7.40 -7.71 -16.01
N SER A 71 -8.70 -7.55 -15.74
CA SER A 71 -9.45 -6.34 -16.05
C SER A 71 -8.92 -5.12 -15.30
N TRP A 72 -8.70 -5.22 -13.99
CA TRP A 72 -8.26 -4.07 -13.20
C TRP A 72 -6.80 -3.69 -13.44
N PHE A 73 -5.92 -4.68 -13.60
CA PHE A 73 -4.53 -4.40 -14.00
C PHE A 73 -4.51 -3.78 -15.40
N GLY A 74 -5.28 -4.32 -16.35
CA GLY A 74 -5.39 -3.78 -17.70
C GLY A 74 -5.87 -2.32 -17.71
N GLN A 75 -6.92 -2.01 -16.95
CA GLN A 75 -7.41 -0.65 -16.79
C GLN A 75 -6.32 0.29 -16.26
N PHE A 76 -5.65 -0.11 -15.17
CA PHE A 76 -4.58 0.70 -14.59
C PHE A 76 -3.47 0.99 -15.61
N GLN A 77 -3.02 -0.03 -16.34
CA GLN A 77 -1.97 0.11 -17.36
C GLN A 77 -2.41 0.93 -18.58
N SER A 78 -3.70 0.94 -18.91
CA SER A 78 -4.25 1.79 -19.98
C SER A 78 -4.29 3.27 -19.61
N VAL A 79 -4.40 3.57 -18.31
CA VAL A 79 -4.48 4.93 -17.78
C VAL A 79 -3.08 5.49 -17.47
N PHE A 80 -2.22 4.68 -16.85
CA PHE A 80 -0.88 5.04 -16.42
C PHE A 80 0.16 4.32 -17.29
N THR A 81 0.44 4.89 -18.46
CA THR A 81 1.28 4.28 -19.49
C THR A 81 2.73 4.12 -19.05
N GLU A 82 3.19 4.84 -18.02
CA GLU A 82 4.48 4.59 -17.39
C GLU A 82 4.58 3.17 -16.76
N TYR A 83 3.45 2.50 -16.51
CA TYR A 83 3.34 1.14 -15.98
C TYR A 83 2.76 0.12 -16.99
N ASP A 84 2.78 0.43 -18.28
CA ASP A 84 2.19 -0.35 -19.38
C ASP A 84 2.66 -1.81 -19.51
N SER A 85 3.82 -2.17 -18.94
CA SER A 85 4.35 -3.53 -18.99
C SER A 85 4.14 -4.31 -17.69
N GLU A 86 4.07 -5.63 -17.80
CA GLU A 86 3.95 -6.53 -16.64
C GLU A 86 5.12 -6.36 -15.66
N ASP A 87 6.34 -6.12 -16.16
CA ASP A 87 7.52 -5.91 -15.31
C ASP A 87 7.45 -4.57 -14.56
N LYS A 88 6.97 -3.51 -15.21
CA LYS A 88 6.78 -2.19 -14.57
C LYS A 88 5.70 -2.24 -13.50
N LEU A 89 4.56 -2.90 -13.79
CA LEU A 89 3.51 -3.13 -12.82
C LEU A 89 4.01 -4.00 -11.65
N ALA A 90 4.78 -5.05 -11.94
CA ALA A 90 5.37 -5.90 -10.91
C ALA A 90 6.29 -5.09 -9.97
N ALA A 91 7.16 -4.25 -10.53
CA ALA A 91 8.04 -3.38 -9.76
C ALA A 91 7.25 -2.39 -8.88
N LEU A 92 6.18 -1.78 -9.42
CA LEU A 92 5.30 -0.88 -8.67
C LEU A 92 4.65 -1.57 -7.46
N LEU A 93 4.29 -2.84 -7.62
CA LEU A 93 3.69 -3.66 -6.57
C LEU A 93 4.72 -4.28 -5.61
N GLY A 94 6.02 -4.00 -5.78
CA GLY A 94 7.09 -4.50 -4.91
C GLY A 94 7.52 -5.93 -5.22
N LEU A 95 7.18 -6.45 -6.41
CA LEU A 95 7.73 -7.71 -6.90
C LEU A 95 9.11 -7.43 -7.51
N HIS A 96 10.14 -8.06 -6.96
CA HIS A 96 11.52 -7.94 -7.44
C HIS A 96 12.01 -9.24 -8.08
N GLY A 97 13.00 -9.11 -8.97
CA GLY A 97 13.69 -10.23 -9.62
C GLY A 97 13.32 -10.45 -11.09
N LYS A 98 14.11 -11.29 -11.77
CA LYS A 98 14.03 -11.52 -13.23
C LYS A 98 12.71 -12.14 -13.73
N GLN A 99 11.85 -12.60 -12.82
CA GLN A 99 10.59 -13.29 -13.13
C GLN A 99 9.35 -12.51 -12.64
N ALA A 100 9.53 -11.24 -12.26
CA ALA A 100 8.47 -10.44 -11.65
C ALA A 100 7.26 -10.25 -12.60
N GLY A 101 7.47 -9.87 -13.86
CA GLY A 101 6.38 -9.78 -14.85
C GLY A 101 5.71 -11.13 -15.15
N ARG A 102 6.47 -12.24 -15.14
CA ARG A 102 5.90 -13.58 -15.30
C ARG A 102 4.92 -13.93 -14.17
N ARG A 103 5.17 -13.47 -12.94
CA ARG A 103 4.24 -13.64 -11.82
C ARG A 103 2.95 -12.85 -12.03
N ILE A 104 3.03 -11.61 -12.50
CA ILE A 104 1.84 -10.82 -12.87
C ILE A 104 1.00 -11.56 -13.91
N ARG A 105 1.66 -12.13 -14.93
CA ARG A 105 0.99 -12.94 -15.96
C ARG A 105 0.34 -14.20 -15.38
N ALA A 106 1.01 -14.90 -14.48
CA ALA A 106 0.48 -16.09 -13.81
C ALA A 106 -0.77 -15.75 -12.97
N PHE A 107 -0.79 -14.60 -12.29
CA PHE A 107 -1.97 -14.11 -11.57
C PHE A 107 -3.13 -13.82 -12.53
N LYS A 108 -2.89 -13.07 -13.61
CA LYS A 108 -3.91 -12.75 -14.63
C LYS A 108 -4.52 -13.98 -15.28
N LYS A 109 -3.76 -15.08 -15.39
CA LYS A 109 -4.21 -16.35 -15.98
C LYS A 109 -4.82 -17.33 -14.97
N GLY A 110 -4.73 -17.04 -13.67
CA GLY A 110 -5.17 -17.97 -12.62
C GLY A 110 -4.26 -19.18 -12.43
N GLU A 111 -3.03 -19.14 -12.98
CA GLU A 111 -2.02 -20.20 -12.77
C GLU A 111 -1.56 -20.24 -11.31
N THR A 112 -1.56 -19.07 -10.65
CA THR A 112 -1.29 -18.93 -9.21
C THR A 112 -2.19 -17.85 -8.62
N PRO A 113 -2.68 -18.00 -7.38
CA PRO A 113 -3.42 -16.94 -6.70
C PRO A 113 -2.51 -15.75 -6.39
N VAL A 114 -3.06 -14.54 -6.51
CA VAL A 114 -2.32 -13.32 -6.11
C VAL A 114 -2.20 -13.26 -4.58
N PRO A 115 -1.00 -12.99 -4.02
CA PRO A 115 -0.85 -12.83 -2.57
C PRO A 115 -1.59 -11.60 -2.04
N TYR A 116 -2.10 -11.68 -0.80
CA TYR A 116 -2.82 -10.59 -0.13
C TYR A 116 -2.09 -9.25 -0.24
N GLY A 117 -0.83 -9.17 0.21
CA GLY A 117 -0.09 -7.92 0.23
C GLY A 117 0.09 -7.26 -1.15
N ILE A 118 0.21 -8.07 -2.21
CA ILE A 118 0.30 -7.56 -3.59
C ILE A 118 -1.03 -6.97 -4.04
N TRP A 119 -2.12 -7.71 -3.79
CA TRP A 119 -3.46 -7.26 -4.15
C TRP A 119 -3.89 -6.05 -3.34
N ARG A 120 -3.68 -6.06 -2.02
CA ARG A 120 -4.03 -4.95 -1.13
C ARG A 120 -3.29 -3.67 -1.50
N ARG A 121 -1.98 -3.77 -1.78
CA ARG A 121 -1.19 -2.63 -2.27
C ARG A 121 -1.79 -2.04 -3.55
N PHE A 122 -2.22 -2.89 -4.48
CA PHE A 122 -2.88 -2.42 -5.70
C PHE A 122 -4.24 -1.74 -5.42
N LEU A 123 -5.07 -2.31 -4.54
CA LEU A 123 -6.36 -1.71 -4.17
C LEU A 123 -6.18 -0.33 -3.55
N VAL A 124 -5.23 -0.21 -2.62
CA VAL A 124 -4.90 1.06 -1.96
C VAL A 124 -4.37 2.08 -2.95
N LEU A 125 -3.42 1.68 -3.80
CA LEU A 125 -2.83 2.54 -4.82
C LEU A 125 -3.87 3.11 -5.79
N THR A 126 -4.93 2.35 -6.05
CA THR A 126 -6.00 2.75 -6.97
C THR A 126 -7.24 3.30 -6.28
N GLY A 127 -7.20 3.53 -4.96
CA GLY A 127 -8.33 4.07 -4.20
C GLY A 127 -9.53 3.12 -4.08
N ARG A 128 -9.36 1.82 -4.42
CA ARG A 128 -10.40 0.79 -4.25
C ARG A 128 -10.47 0.24 -2.83
N ALA A 129 -9.46 0.51 -2.02
CA ALA A 129 -9.44 0.22 -0.60
C ALA A 129 -8.77 1.35 0.19
N SER A 130 -9.13 1.48 1.46
CA SER A 130 -8.48 2.40 2.39
C SER A 130 -7.10 1.89 2.80
N GLN A 131 -6.22 2.82 3.14
CA GLN A 131 -4.93 2.50 3.76
C GLN A 131 -5.12 1.74 5.07
N GLU A 132 -4.34 0.68 5.26
CA GLU A 132 -4.31 -0.05 6.53
C GLU A 132 -3.41 0.68 7.53
N ILE A 133 -4.04 1.27 8.54
CA ILE A 133 -3.34 1.95 9.62
C ILE A 133 -3.37 1.03 10.82
N ILE A 134 -2.21 0.45 11.16
CA ILE A 134 -2.05 -0.40 12.33
C ILE A 134 -1.96 0.50 13.57
N PRO A 135 -2.86 0.35 14.56
CA PRO A 135 -2.76 1.11 15.81
C PRO A 135 -1.49 0.75 16.58
N VAL A 136 -0.69 1.75 16.91
CA VAL A 136 0.49 1.57 17.78
C VAL A 136 0.01 1.48 19.23
N LEU A 137 0.25 0.34 19.87
CA LEU A 137 -0.17 0.09 21.26
C LEU A 137 0.81 0.63 22.31
N GLY A 138 2.03 0.95 21.89
CA GLY A 138 3.07 1.48 22.76
C GLY A 138 4.34 1.79 21.96
N ILE A 139 5.12 2.75 22.44
CA ILE A 139 6.45 3.05 21.89
C ILE A 139 7.47 2.42 22.84
N PHE A 140 8.13 1.36 22.38
CA PHE A 140 9.11 0.61 23.16
C PHE A 140 10.53 1.13 22.95
N ASP A 141 11.47 0.68 23.78
CA ASP A 141 12.90 1.01 23.74
C ASP A 141 13.25 2.51 23.95
N ILE A 142 12.30 3.28 24.50
CA ILE A 142 12.52 4.62 25.03
C ILE A 142 12.87 4.50 26.52
N THR A 143 14.11 4.79 26.89
CA THR A 143 14.52 4.83 28.30
C THR A 143 13.92 6.06 28.99
N SER A 144 12.87 5.89 29.77
CA SER A 144 12.39 6.95 30.67
C SER A 144 13.49 7.24 31.69
N LYS A 145 14.10 8.42 31.64
CA LYS A 145 15.10 8.80 32.66
C LYS A 145 14.52 8.96 34.07
N ASN A 146 13.21 8.87 34.27
CA ASN A 146 12.57 9.02 35.57
C ASN A 146 11.52 7.91 35.82
N CYS A 147 11.96 6.79 36.38
CA CYS A 147 11.14 5.96 37.27
C CYS A 147 12.05 5.52 38.42
N HIS A 148 12.27 6.45 39.33
CA HIS A 148 12.58 6.10 40.71
C HIS A 148 11.23 6.05 41.43
N GLU A 149 10.69 4.85 41.60
CA GLU A 149 9.80 4.52 42.71
C GLU A 149 10.57 3.63 43.68
#